data_AF-A0A3M0LQQ3-F1
#
_entry.id   AF-A0A3M0LQQ3-F1
#
_cell.length_a   1.000
_cell.length_b   1.000
_cell.length_c   1.000
_cell.angle_alpha   90.00
_cell.angle_beta   90.00
_cell.angle_gamma   90.00
#
_symmetry.space_group_name_H-M   'P 1'
#
loop_
_entity.id
_entity.type
_entity.pdbx_description
1 polymer ?
#
loop_
_entity_poly.entity_id
_entity_poly.type
_entity_poly.pdbx_seq_one_letter_code
_entity_poly.pdbx_strand_id
1 'polypeptide(L)'
;MGILQKNGFIQSNAFGETKIAGLFATGSVTMPISGVPEAIYSAQITGFYVGRLLKKYTIADPSGRFPFFPREANWDYSLQHDIEELRQSKDNISN
;
A
#
# COMPACT_ATOMS: atom_id res chain seq x y z
N MET A 1 15.69 -1.37 -17.33
CA MET A 1 14.29 -1.81 -17.15
C MET A 1 13.43 -0.56 -17.03
N GLY A 2 12.45 -0.37 -17.91
CA GLY A 2 11.60 0.83 -17.91
C GLY A 2 10.20 0.53 -17.34
N ILE A 3 9.61 1.51 -16.66
CA ILE A 3 8.19 1.49 -16.28
C ILE A 3 7.35 1.54 -17.56
N LEU A 4 6.34 0.68 -17.65
CA LEU A 4 5.37 0.74 -18.74
C LEU A 4 4.41 1.89 -18.51
N GLN A 5 4.23 2.72 -19.54
CA GLN A 5 3.33 3.85 -19.51
C GLN A 5 2.38 3.83 -20.71
N LYS A 6 1.18 4.36 -20.54
CA LYS A 6 0.22 4.62 -21.61
C LYS A 6 -0.35 6.02 -21.42
N ASN A 7 -0.22 6.88 -22.43
CA ASN A 7 -0.69 8.27 -22.39
C ASN A 7 -0.15 9.08 -21.19
N GLY A 8 1.11 8.83 -20.77
CA GLY A 8 1.73 9.51 -19.63
C GLY A 8 1.39 8.91 -18.25
N PHE A 9 0.57 7.85 -18.19
CA PHE A 9 0.20 7.17 -16.96
C PHE A 9 0.90 5.82 -16.83
N ILE A 10 1.31 5.48 -15.61
CA ILE A 10 1.93 4.20 -15.28
C ILE A 10 0.89 3.10 -15.38
N GLN A 11 1.19 2.04 -16.13
CA GLN A 11 0.33 0.87 -16.16
C GLN A 11 0.52 0.03 -14.89
N SER A 12 -0.60 -0.22 -14.21
CA SER A 12 -0.69 -1.14 -13.08
C SER A 12 -1.94 -2.02 -13.16
N ASN A 13 -1.98 -3.10 -12.39
CA ASN A 13 -3.17 -3.94 -12.24
C ASN A 13 -4.12 -3.39 -11.15
N ALA A 14 -5.19 -4.14 -10.84
CA ALA A 14 -6.19 -3.75 -9.84
C ALA A 14 -5.64 -3.59 -8.41
N PHE A 15 -4.45 -4.10 -8.12
CA PHE A 15 -3.76 -3.98 -6.83
C PHE A 15 -2.60 -2.97 -6.85
N GLY A 16 -2.45 -2.23 -7.94
CA GLY A 16 -1.38 -1.24 -8.10
C GLY A 16 -0.03 -1.82 -8.53
N GLU A 17 0.08 -3.13 -8.81
CA GLU A 17 1.35 -3.73 -9.25
C GLU A 17 1.74 -3.26 -10.64
N THR A 18 2.99 -2.84 -10.80
CA THR A 18 3.58 -2.56 -12.11
C THR A 18 4.29 -3.81 -12.68
N LYS A 19 4.81 -3.72 -13.90
CA LYS A 19 5.65 -4.77 -14.49
C LYS A 19 6.97 -4.99 -13.72
N ILE A 20 7.40 -4.01 -12.92
CA ILE A 20 8.62 -4.11 -12.13
C ILE A 20 8.25 -4.71 -10.77
N ALA A 21 8.83 -5.87 -10.45
CA ALA A 21 8.58 -6.58 -9.20
C ALA A 21 8.93 -5.68 -7.99
N GLY A 22 8.00 -5.58 -7.03
CA GLY A 22 8.15 -4.75 -5.83
C GLY A 22 7.87 -3.25 -6.05
N LEU A 23 7.58 -2.81 -7.28
CA LEU A 23 7.18 -1.43 -7.57
C LEU A 23 5.67 -1.35 -7.80
N PHE A 24 5.04 -0.46 -7.04
CA PHE A 24 3.61 -0.21 -7.09
C PHE A 24 3.33 1.24 -7.49
N ALA A 25 2.21 1.46 -8.19
CA ALA A 25 1.74 2.77 -8.60
C ALA A 25 0.24 2.91 -8.30
N THR A 26 -0.16 4.07 -7.79
CA THR A 26 -1.53 4.33 -7.33
C THR A 26 -1.92 5.79 -7.49
N GLY A 27 -3.22 6.06 -7.61
CA GLY A 27 -3.75 7.42 -7.74
C GLY A 27 -3.60 7.99 -9.14
N SER A 28 -3.47 9.32 -9.23
CA SER A 28 -3.46 10.06 -10.50
C SER A 28 -2.30 9.71 -11.44
N VAL A 29 -1.28 9.00 -10.95
CA VAL A 29 -0.15 8.54 -11.78
C VAL A 29 -0.50 7.33 -12.64
N THR A 30 -1.56 6.56 -12.33
CA THR A 30 -1.91 5.32 -13.06
C THR A 30 -3.04 5.49 -14.07
N MET A 31 -3.88 6.50 -13.88
CA MET A 31 -4.90 6.93 -14.83
C MET A 31 -5.37 8.36 -14.49
N PRO A 32 -6.01 9.07 -15.43
CA PRO A 32 -6.65 10.34 -15.13
C PRO A 32 -7.88 10.08 -14.25
N ILE A 33 -7.69 10.18 -12.94
CA ILE A 33 -8.73 10.05 -11.93
C ILE A 33 -9.31 11.44 -11.66
N SER A 34 -10.60 11.65 -11.91
CA SER A 34 -11.27 12.96 -11.73
C SER A 34 -11.58 13.31 -10.27
N GLY A 35 -11.34 12.40 -9.31
CA GLY A 35 -11.65 12.60 -7.91
C GLY A 35 -10.53 12.18 -6.95
N VAL A 36 -10.21 13.05 -5.99
CA VAL A 36 -9.38 12.74 -4.82
C VAL A 36 -9.80 11.43 -4.11
N PRO A 37 -11.11 11.11 -3.96
CA PRO A 37 -11.53 9.87 -3.30
C PRO A 37 -11.01 8.59 -3.99
N GLU A 38 -11.09 8.50 -5.31
CA GLU A 38 -10.62 7.33 -6.06
C GLU A 38 -9.09 7.15 -5.96
N ALA A 39 -8.34 8.26 -5.92
CA ALA A 39 -6.91 8.21 -5.69
C ALA A 39 -6.56 7.71 -4.28
N ILE A 40 -7.33 8.10 -3.27
CA ILE A 40 -7.20 7.60 -1.90
C ILE A 40 -7.57 6.11 -1.83
N TYR A 41 -8.68 5.70 -2.44
CA TYR A 41 -9.12 4.31 -2.43
C TYR A 41 -8.11 3.38 -3.10
N SER A 42 -7.57 3.76 -4.26
CA SER A 42 -6.52 2.97 -4.92
C SER A 42 -5.26 2.83 -4.05
N ALA A 43 -4.87 3.91 -3.34
CA ALA A 43 -3.69 3.88 -2.47
C ALA A 43 -3.91 2.95 -1.27
N GLN A 44 -5.11 2.95 -0.71
CA GLN A 44 -5.50 2.07 0.39
C GLN A 44 -5.52 0.60 -0.03
N ILE A 45 -6.10 0.26 -1.18
CA ILE A 45 -6.11 -1.12 -1.71
C ILE A 45 -4.67 -1.62 -1.92
N THR A 46 -3.84 -0.79 -2.56
CA THR A 46 -2.43 -1.11 -2.81
C THR A 46 -1.66 -1.30 -1.50
N GLY A 47 -1.84 -0.41 -0.53
CA GLY A 47 -1.20 -0.49 0.78
C GLY A 47 -1.57 -1.76 1.53
N PHE A 48 -2.85 -2.16 1.53
CA PHE A 48 -3.30 -3.41 2.14
C PHE A 48 -2.71 -4.64 1.44
N TYR A 49 -2.69 -4.64 0.11
CA TYR A 49 -2.10 -5.73 -0.67
C TYR A 49 -0.61 -5.91 -0.35
N VAL A 50 0.15 -4.81 -0.33
CA VAL A 50 1.57 -4.81 0.08
C VAL A 50 1.73 -5.30 1.52
N GLY A 51 0.89 -4.82 2.44
CA GLY A 51 0.89 -5.28 3.84
C GLY A 51 0.71 -6.80 3.95
N ARG A 52 -0.18 -7.38 3.14
CA ARG A 52 -0.38 -8.85 3.05
C ARG A 52 0.80 -9.60 2.46
N LEU A 53 1.47 -9.03 1.46
CA LEU A 53 2.68 -9.62 0.88
C LEU A 53 3.82 -9.65 1.91
N LEU A 54 3.93 -8.61 2.75
CA LEU A 54 4.95 -8.52 3.79
C LEU A 54 4.61 -9.38 5.02
N LYS A 55 3.34 -9.37 5.47
CA LYS A 55 2.88 -10.02 6.69
C LYS A 55 1.52 -10.68 6.50
N LYS A 56 1.50 -12.02 6.51
CA LYS A 56 0.29 -12.84 6.25
C LYS A 56 -0.81 -12.74 7.31
N TYR A 57 -0.52 -12.22 8.51
CA TYR A 57 -1.51 -12.08 9.58
C TYR A 57 -2.38 -10.83 9.46
N THR A 58 -2.09 -9.95 8.50
CA THR A 58 -2.96 -8.80 8.18
C THR A 58 -4.28 -9.28 7.56
N ILE A 59 -5.39 -8.87 8.18
CA ILE A 59 -6.75 -9.22 7.76
C ILE A 59 -7.51 -7.96 7.36
N ALA A 60 -8.44 -8.11 6.41
CA ALA A 60 -9.35 -7.03 6.03
C ALA A 60 -10.40 -6.82 7.14
N ASP A 61 -10.84 -5.57 7.32
CA ASP A 61 -11.90 -5.26 8.28
C ASP A 61 -13.23 -5.94 7.87
N PRO A 62 -13.86 -6.71 8.78
CA PRO A 62 -15.06 -7.47 8.45
C PRO A 62 -16.33 -6.60 8.32
N SER A 63 -16.32 -5.37 8.83
CA SER A 63 -17.47 -4.46 8.74
C SER A 63 -17.59 -3.78 7.37
N GLY A 64 -16.52 -3.79 6.57
CA GLY A 64 -16.48 -3.08 5.30
C GLY A 64 -16.62 -1.56 5.41
N ARG A 65 -16.67 -0.98 6.63
CA ARG A 65 -16.65 0.48 6.84
C ARG A 65 -15.25 1.05 6.71
N PHE A 66 -14.26 0.27 7.11
CA PHE A 66 -12.84 0.52 6.87
C PHE A 66 -12.20 -0.74 6.29
N PRO A 67 -12.67 -1.26 5.12
CA PRO A 67 -12.23 -2.56 4.60
C PRO A 67 -10.71 -2.68 4.44
N PHE A 68 -10.04 -1.54 4.40
CA PHE A 68 -8.66 -1.36 3.97
C PHE A 68 -7.71 -0.89 5.09
N PHE A 69 -8.19 -0.74 6.33
CA PHE A 69 -7.26 -0.71 7.47
C PHE A 69 -6.84 -2.15 7.75
N PRO A 70 -5.56 -2.52 7.61
CA PRO A 70 -5.10 -3.83 8.04
C PRO A 70 -5.46 -3.98 9.51
N ARG A 71 -6.39 -4.90 9.77
CA ARG A 71 -6.71 -5.32 11.12
C ARG A 71 -5.79 -6.49 11.42
N GLU A 72 -5.43 -6.59 12.68
CA GLU A 72 -4.60 -7.66 13.19
C GLU A 72 -5.34 -8.25 14.36
N ALA A 73 -5.32 -9.58 14.46
CA ALA A 73 -6.03 -10.28 15.52
C ALA A 73 -5.45 -9.95 16.91
N ASN A 74 -4.18 -9.53 16.96
CA ASN A 74 -3.50 -9.10 18.17
C ASN A 74 -2.68 -7.84 17.89
N TRP A 75 -2.92 -6.78 18.67
CA TRP A 75 -2.21 -5.51 18.59
C TRP A 75 -0.72 -5.63 19.00
N ASP A 76 -0.40 -6.52 19.93
CA ASP A 76 0.96 -6.74 20.43
C ASP A 76 1.91 -7.28 19.35
N TYR A 77 1.36 -7.83 18.26
CA TYR A 77 2.12 -8.35 17.12
C TYR A 77 1.79 -7.59 15.83
N SER A 78 1.46 -6.30 15.97
CA SER A 78 1.02 -5.48 14.84
C SER A 78 2.17 -5.12 13.89
N LEU A 79 1.87 -5.11 12.58
CA LEU A 79 2.72 -4.52 11.55
C LEU A 79 2.94 -3.02 11.83
N GLN A 80 1.98 -2.35 12.47
CA GLN A 80 2.14 -0.96 12.88
C GLN A 80 3.31 -0.80 13.86
N HIS A 81 3.44 -1.69 14.85
CA HIS A 81 4.59 -1.68 15.76
C HIS A 81 5.90 -2.00 15.05
N ASP A 82 5.92 -2.99 14.14
CA ASP A 82 7.10 -3.27 13.32
C ASP A 82 7.57 -2.02 12.53
N ILE A 83 6.62 -1.26 11.96
CA ILE A 83 6.91 -0.02 11.21
C ILE A 83 7.44 1.08 12.14
N GLU A 84 6.87 1.22 13.33
CA GLU A 84 7.29 2.20 14.34
C GLU A 84 8.71 1.90 14.85
N GLU A 85 9.02 0.64 15.15
CA GLU A 85 10.37 0.20 15.55
C GLU A 85 11.40 0.40 14.43
N LEU A 86 11.06 0.06 13.19
CA LEU A 86 11.90 0.33 12.03
C LEU A 86 12.15 1.83 11.81
N ARG A 87 11.18 2.69 12.15
CA ARG A 87 11.37 4.14 12.06
C ARG A 87 12.31 4.63 13.15
N GLN A 88 12.08 4.23 14.41
CA GLN A 88 12.91 4.62 15.54
C GLN A 88 14.36 4.14 15.39
N SER A 89 14.58 2.92 14.89
CA SER A 89 15.93 2.41 14.62
C SER A 89 16.67 3.21 13.54
N LYS A 90 15.98 3.65 12.48
CA LYS A 90 16.59 4.53 11.45
C LYS A 90 16.93 5.92 11.98
N ASP A 91 16.05 6.48 12.82
CA ASP A 91 16.29 7.79 13.44
C ASP A 91 17.49 7.73 14.41
N ASN A 92 17.70 6.60 15.08
CA ASN A 92 18.85 6.38 15.99
C ASN A 92 20.18 6.11 15.27
N ILE A 93 20.17 5.63 14.03
CA ILE A 93 21.39 5.41 13.21
C ILE A 93 21.84 6.73 12.53
N SER A 94 20.95 7.73 12.47
CA SER A 94 21.17 8.99 11.77
C SER A 94 21.71 10.12 12.67
N ASN A 95 21.97 9.83 13.96
CA ASN A 95 22.60 10.71 14.96
C ASN A 95 23.98 10.17 15.35
#